data_AF-A0A518MQV1-F1
#
_entry.id   AF-A0A518MQV1-F1
#
_cell.length_a   1.000
_cell.length_b   1.000
_cell.length_c   1.000
_cell.angle_alpha   90.00
_cell.angle_beta   90.00
_cell.angle_gamma   90.00
#
_symmetry.space_group_name_H-M   'P 1'
#
loop_
_entity.id
_entity.type
_entity.pdbx_description
1 polymer ?
#
loop_
_entity_poly.entity_id
_entity_poly.type
_entity_poly.pdbx_seq_one_letter_code
_entity_poly.pdbx_strand_id
1 'polypeptide(L)'
;MALRKITVEENVYLYKSVTGFGGSIEIATFKITVFLENFKQTPLQINFITWEDTYAGNPLSTGMKLSKLSTKDEEVVNLNRPKYIREFILYGLKMGWNGQNKVEPIDGLKILTSLDYDVSCLHPKDGIIIAHGKEYPK
;
A
#
# COMPACT_ATOMS: atom_id res chain seq x y z
N MET A 1 17.98 4.33 3.93
CA MET A 1 16.77 5.10 3.57
C MET A 1 16.33 5.94 4.77
N ALA A 2 16.14 7.24 4.58
CA ALA A 2 15.62 8.14 5.61
C ALA A 2 14.09 8.00 5.72
N LEU A 3 13.55 8.15 6.93
CA LEU A 3 12.10 8.20 7.15
C LEU A 3 11.56 9.56 6.71
N ARG A 4 10.43 9.55 5.98
CA ARG A 4 9.67 10.75 5.65
C ARG A 4 8.69 11.07 6.78
N LYS A 5 8.33 12.34 6.97
CA LYS A 5 7.40 12.80 8.01
C LYS A 5 6.09 13.27 7.36
N ILE A 6 4.96 13.02 8.02
CA ILE A 6 3.63 13.55 7.66
C ILE A 6 2.81 13.79 8.92
N THR A 7 2.03 14.87 8.94
CA THR A 7 1.03 15.12 9.99
C THR A 7 -0.33 14.68 9.47
N VAL A 8 -1.03 13.87 10.25
CA VAL A 8 -2.41 13.43 9.95
C VAL A 8 -3.22 13.66 11.23
N GLU A 9 -4.30 14.41 11.10
CA GLU A 9 -5.05 14.95 12.25
C GLU A 9 -4.09 15.75 13.16
N GLU A 10 -4.00 15.39 14.43
CA GLU A 10 -3.14 16.05 15.43
C GLU A 10 -1.82 15.32 15.67
N ASN A 11 -1.60 14.19 14.99
CA ASN A 11 -0.46 13.30 15.22
C ASN A 11 0.58 13.40 14.11
N VAL A 12 1.84 13.27 14.50
CA VAL A 12 2.97 13.20 13.59
C VAL A 12 3.36 11.74 13.35
N TYR A 13 3.52 11.39 12.09
CA TYR A 13 3.91 10.04 11.66
C TYR A 13 5.20 10.07 10.87
N LEU A 14 5.96 8.99 11.00
CA LEU A 14 7.16 8.71 10.21
C LEU A 14 6.89 7.51 9.32
N TYR A 15 7.30 7.56 8.06
CA TYR A 15 7.05 6.46 7.13
C TYR A 15 8.20 6.20 6.16
N LYS A 16 8.21 4.99 5.62
CA LYS A 16 9.07 4.58 4.51
C LYS A 16 8.30 3.65 3.57
N SER A 17 8.73 3.63 2.31
CA SER A 17 8.32 2.66 1.32
C SER A 17 9.53 1.84 0.85
N VAL A 18 9.31 0.57 0.56
CA VAL A 18 10.30 -0.33 -0.04
C VAL A 18 9.60 -1.09 -1.16
N THR A 19 10.18 -1.03 -2.34
CA THR A 19 9.77 -1.85 -3.49
C THR A 19 10.64 -3.09 -3.55
N GLY A 20 10.09 -4.19 -4.07
CA GLY A 20 10.82 -5.43 -4.30
C GLY A 20 10.12 -6.30 -5.32
N PHE A 21 10.80 -7.36 -5.72
CA PHE A 21 10.32 -8.33 -6.71
C PHE A 21 10.01 -9.66 -6.02
N GLY A 22 8.99 -10.37 -6.52
CA GLY A 22 8.72 -11.73 -6.06
C GLY A 22 9.72 -12.74 -6.62
N GLY A 23 9.71 -13.96 -6.07
CA GLY A 23 10.60 -15.05 -6.50
C GLY A 23 10.38 -15.51 -7.95
N SER A 24 9.16 -15.31 -8.48
CA SER A 24 8.87 -15.34 -9.91
C SER A 24 8.72 -13.90 -10.41
N ILE A 25 9.32 -13.60 -11.55
CA ILE A 25 9.48 -12.30 -12.23
C ILE A 25 8.15 -11.65 -12.70
N GLU A 26 7.04 -12.09 -12.13
CA GLU A 26 5.68 -11.76 -12.54
C GLU A 26 4.96 -10.89 -11.50
N ILE A 27 5.54 -10.73 -10.30
CA ILE A 27 4.94 -9.95 -9.22
C ILE A 27 5.89 -8.90 -8.68
N ALA A 28 5.33 -7.72 -8.40
CA ALA A 28 6.03 -6.62 -7.77
C ALA A 28 5.38 -6.29 -6.42
N THR A 29 6.22 -6.07 -5.42
CA THR A 29 5.79 -5.69 -4.07
C THR A 29 6.09 -4.21 -3.83
N PHE A 30 5.17 -3.53 -3.15
CA PHE A 30 5.39 -2.19 -2.60
C PHE A 30 4.94 -2.20 -1.15
N LYS A 31 5.89 -2.17 -0.21
CA LYS A 31 5.64 -2.19 1.22
C LYS A 31 5.74 -0.78 1.78
N ILE A 32 4.71 -0.34 2.46
CA ILE A 32 4.70 0.90 3.26
C ILE A 32 4.75 0.51 4.73
N THR A 33 5.58 1.21 5.49
CA THR A 33 5.66 1.07 6.95
C THR A 33 5.54 2.45 7.56
N VAL A 34 4.54 2.61 8.42
CA VAL A 34 4.25 3.85 9.13
C VAL A 34 4.42 3.64 10.63
N PHE A 35 5.04 4.61 11.28
CA PHE A 35 5.25 4.67 12.72
C PHE A 35 4.60 5.94 13.24
N LEU A 36 4.00 5.87 14.43
CA LEU A 36 3.70 7.08 15.19
C LEU A 36 5.02 7.68 15.68
N GLU A 37 5.15 9.01 15.65
CA GLU A 37 6.34 9.67 16.16
C GLU A 37 6.62 9.24 17.61
N ASN A 38 7.89 8.96 17.91
CA ASN A 38 8.35 8.39 19.20
C ASN A 38 7.91 6.94 19.50
N PHE A 39 7.09 6.29 18.67
CA PHE A 39 6.66 4.90 18.84
C PHE A 39 6.95 4.05 17.59
N LYS A 40 8.13 3.40 17.57
CA LYS A 40 8.60 2.60 16.42
C LYS A 40 8.34 1.09 16.51
N GLN A 41 7.87 0.60 17.65
CA GLN A 41 7.79 -0.84 17.95
C GLN A 41 6.58 -1.53 17.29
N THR A 42 5.53 -0.76 17.00
CA THR A 42 4.23 -1.28 16.53
C THR A 42 3.77 -0.56 15.25
N PRO A 43 4.54 -0.67 14.15
CA PRO A 43 4.20 0.02 12.92
C PRO A 43 2.92 -0.50 12.27
N LEU A 44 2.22 0.39 11.57
CA LEU A 44 1.28 0.01 10.54
C LEU A 44 2.06 -0.48 9.31
N GLN A 45 1.82 -1.72 8.89
CA GLN A 45 2.41 -2.30 7.69
C GLN A 45 1.35 -2.49 6.63
N ILE A 46 1.62 -2.00 5.42
CA ILE A 46 0.72 -2.12 4.28
C ILE A 46 1.53 -2.69 3.13
N ASN A 47 1.03 -3.77 2.54
CA ASN A 47 1.71 -4.45 1.44
C ASN A 47 0.82 -4.38 0.20
N PHE A 48 1.37 -3.86 -0.89
CA PHE A 48 0.78 -3.96 -2.21
C PHE A 48 1.51 -5.05 -2.97
N ILE A 49 0.75 -5.97 -3.55
CA ILE A 49 1.25 -7.01 -4.45
C ILE A 49 0.49 -6.86 -5.73
N THR A 50 1.21 -6.66 -6.82
CA THR A 50 0.65 -6.43 -8.15
C THR A 50 1.43 -7.25 -9.16
N TRP A 51 0.98 -7.26 -10.42
CA TRP A 51 1.86 -7.69 -11.50
C TRP A 51 3.10 -6.81 -11.56
N GLU A 52 4.18 -7.36 -12.11
CA GLU A 52 5.42 -6.66 -12.36
C GLU A 52 5.42 -6.01 -13.75
N ASP A 53 5.66 -4.70 -13.78
CA ASP A 53 6.05 -3.98 -14.99
C ASP A 53 7.57 -4.15 -15.19
N THR A 54 7.99 -4.65 -16.36
CA THR A 54 9.40 -4.94 -16.64
C THR A 54 10.32 -3.71 -16.56
N TYR A 55 9.77 -2.49 -16.65
CA TYR A 55 10.55 -1.25 -16.59
C TYR A 55 10.33 -0.48 -15.29
N ALA A 56 9.11 -0.47 -14.76
CA ALA A 56 8.72 0.31 -13.59
C ALA A 56 8.63 -0.51 -12.29
N GLY A 57 8.75 -1.84 -12.35
CA GLY A 57 8.49 -2.74 -11.24
C GLY A 57 7.02 -2.68 -10.82
N ASN A 58 6.72 -2.22 -9.60
CA ASN A 58 5.33 -2.08 -9.19
C ASN A 58 4.68 -0.89 -9.94
N PRO A 59 3.60 -1.07 -10.72
CA PRO A 59 2.96 -0.02 -11.51
C PRO A 59 2.46 1.17 -10.68
N LEU A 60 2.12 0.94 -9.41
CA LEU A 60 1.69 2.01 -8.51
C LEU A 60 2.86 2.88 -8.01
N SER A 61 4.11 2.52 -8.30
CA SER A 61 5.30 3.32 -7.94
C SER A 61 5.50 4.52 -8.87
N THR A 62 5.24 4.33 -10.17
CA THR A 62 5.35 5.36 -11.21
C THR A 62 4.01 6.06 -11.46
N GLY A 63 2.91 5.35 -11.20
CA GLY A 63 1.56 5.87 -11.26
C GLY A 63 0.75 5.18 -12.33
N MET A 64 -0.38 4.59 -11.95
CA MET A 64 -1.30 3.91 -12.85
C MET A 64 -2.65 4.62 -12.84
N LYS A 65 -3.27 4.77 -14.00
CA LYS A 65 -4.65 5.24 -14.08
C LYS A 65 -5.58 4.14 -13.56
N LEU A 66 -6.34 4.45 -12.52
CA LEU A 66 -7.40 3.59 -12.02
C LEU A 66 -8.72 4.33 -12.13
N SER A 67 -9.78 3.60 -12.49
CA SER A 67 -11.13 4.14 -12.55
C SER A 67 -11.80 4.09 -11.18
N LYS A 68 -12.62 5.09 -10.89
CA LYS A 68 -13.56 5.07 -9.77
C LYS A 68 -14.70 4.10 -10.07
N LEU A 69 -15.02 3.21 -9.13
CA LEU A 69 -16.10 2.24 -9.30
C LEU A 69 -17.45 2.93 -9.46
N SER A 70 -17.70 3.97 -8.66
CA SER A 70 -18.96 4.72 -8.61
C SER A 70 -19.16 5.70 -9.77
N THR A 71 -18.15 6.50 -10.13
CA THR A 71 -18.29 7.59 -11.12
C THR A 71 -17.73 7.26 -12.50
N LYS A 72 -16.90 6.21 -12.61
CA LYS A 72 -16.08 5.88 -13.80
C LYS A 72 -15.00 6.91 -14.15
N ASP A 73 -14.79 7.92 -13.32
CA ASP A 73 -13.68 8.87 -13.51
C ASP A 73 -12.33 8.16 -13.35
N GLU A 74 -11.33 8.57 -14.14
CA GLU A 74 -9.97 8.05 -14.03
C GLU A 74 -9.08 8.98 -13.20
N GLU A 75 -8.27 8.39 -12.33
CA GLU A 75 -7.25 9.11 -11.57
C GLU A 75 -5.91 8.37 -11.63
N VAL A 76 -4.81 9.13 -11.75
CA VAL A 76 -3.46 8.56 -11.65
C VAL A 76 -3.11 8.29 -10.18
N VAL A 77 -3.06 7.01 -9.83
CA VAL A 77 -2.70 6.49 -8.52
C VAL A 77 -1.21 6.18 -8.46
N ASN A 78 -0.48 6.99 -7.69
CA ASN A 78 0.95 6.83 -7.44
C ASN A 78 1.23 6.87 -5.93
N LEU A 79 1.69 5.74 -5.36
CA LEU A 79 1.89 5.54 -3.92
C LEU A 79 3.02 6.39 -3.32
N ASN A 80 3.90 6.98 -4.15
CA ASN A 80 4.91 7.92 -3.69
C ASN A 80 4.33 9.31 -3.35
N ARG A 81 3.08 9.60 -3.75
CA ARG A 81 2.41 10.86 -3.41
C ARG A 81 1.95 10.85 -1.94
N PRO A 82 2.26 11.88 -1.14
CA PRO A 82 1.89 11.94 0.27
C PRO A 82 0.40 11.78 0.57
N LYS A 83 -0.49 12.15 -0.36
CA LYS A 83 -1.94 11.99 -0.19
C LYS A 83 -2.35 10.56 0.13
N TYR A 84 -1.72 9.55 -0.47
CA TYR A 84 -2.07 8.15 -0.21
C TYR A 84 -1.58 7.69 1.17
N ILE A 85 -0.43 8.19 1.62
CA ILE A 85 0.08 7.90 2.97
C ILE A 85 -0.93 8.38 4.03
N ARG A 86 -1.53 9.56 3.82
CA ARG A 86 -2.60 10.07 4.68
C ARG A 86 -3.80 9.11 4.71
N GLU A 87 -4.32 8.72 3.55
CA GLU A 87 -5.48 7.80 3.47
C GLU A 87 -5.18 6.45 4.11
N PHE A 88 -3.96 5.95 3.99
CA PHE A 88 -3.51 4.70 4.59
C PHE A 88 -3.44 4.76 6.11
N ILE A 89 -2.98 5.89 6.66
CA ILE A 89 -3.01 6.14 8.10
C ILE A 89 -4.45 6.15 8.59
N LEU A 90 -5.35 6.89 7.93
CA LEU A 90 -6.76 6.95 8.30
C LEU A 90 -7.44 5.58 8.24
N TYR A 91 -7.14 4.78 7.22
CA TYR A 91 -7.62 3.41 7.12
C TYR A 91 -7.13 2.56 8.30
N GLY A 92 -5.83 2.64 8.64
CA GLY A 92 -5.26 1.95 9.79
C GLY A 92 -5.94 2.34 11.11
N LEU A 93 -6.16 3.63 11.33
CA LEU A 93 -6.89 4.16 12.49
C LEU A 93 -8.31 3.59 12.57
N LYS A 94 -9.03 3.58 11.45
CA LYS A 94 -10.38 2.99 11.34
C LYS A 94 -10.39 1.49 11.66
N MET A 95 -9.32 0.77 11.34
CA MET A 95 -9.14 -0.66 11.66
C MET A 95 -8.61 -0.91 13.08
N GLY A 96 -8.48 0.14 13.91
CA GLY A 96 -8.11 0.03 15.31
C GLY A 96 -6.60 0.10 15.58
N TRP A 97 -5.76 0.40 14.59
CA TRP A 97 -4.36 0.75 14.85
C TRP A 97 -4.28 2.14 15.51
N ASN A 98 -3.45 2.31 16.53
CA ASN A 98 -3.27 3.60 17.21
C ASN A 98 -1.78 4.02 17.32
N GLY A 99 -0.88 3.32 16.64
CA GLY A 99 0.57 3.58 16.69
C GLY A 99 1.28 3.00 17.91
N GLN A 100 0.54 2.46 18.88
CA GLN A 100 1.08 1.83 20.09
C GLN A 100 0.68 0.35 20.20
N ASN A 101 -0.34 -0.10 19.46
CA ASN A 101 -0.74 -1.49 19.37
C ASN A 101 -0.26 -2.17 18.07
N LYS A 102 0.00 -3.47 18.15
CA LYS A 102 0.30 -4.29 16.98
C LYS A 102 -1.00 -4.62 16.24
N VAL A 103 -0.96 -4.48 14.92
CA VAL A 103 -2.00 -4.97 14.01
C VAL A 103 -1.36 -5.86 12.95
N GLU A 104 -2.17 -6.71 12.33
CA GLU A 104 -1.71 -7.49 11.19
C GLU A 104 -1.40 -6.59 9.98
N PRO A 105 -0.42 -6.97 9.12
CA PRO A 105 -0.19 -6.25 7.88
C PRO A 105 -1.44 -6.21 7.01
N ILE A 106 -1.74 -5.01 6.50
CA ILE A 106 -2.92 -4.74 5.67
C ILE A 106 -2.58 -4.96 4.20
N ASP A 107 -3.51 -5.57 3.48
CA ASP A 107 -3.49 -5.63 2.02
C ASP A 107 -3.83 -4.24 1.43
N GLY A 108 -2.87 -3.64 0.75
CA GLY A 108 -2.98 -2.30 0.19
C GLY A 108 -4.03 -2.18 -0.91
N LEU A 109 -4.30 -3.24 -1.68
CA LEU A 109 -5.33 -3.21 -2.71
C LEU A 109 -6.73 -3.07 -2.10
N LYS A 110 -6.99 -3.69 -0.95
CA LYS A 110 -8.25 -3.49 -0.20
C LYS A 110 -8.45 -2.06 0.24
N ILE A 111 -7.37 -1.35 0.58
CA ILE A 111 -7.46 0.07 0.93
C ILE A 111 -7.86 0.88 -0.31
N LEU A 112 -7.25 0.62 -1.46
CA LEU A 112 -7.63 1.29 -2.71
C LEU A 112 -9.09 0.99 -3.11
N THR A 113 -9.56 -0.26 -2.96
CA THR A 113 -10.98 -0.59 -3.12
C THR A 113 -11.87 0.22 -2.17
N SER A 114 -11.47 0.39 -0.91
CA SER A 114 -12.22 1.20 0.06
C SER A 114 -12.24 2.69 -0.27
N LEU A 115 -11.27 3.15 -1.08
CA LEU A 115 -11.20 4.49 -1.66
C LEU A 115 -11.93 4.58 -3.02
N ASP A 116 -12.77 3.59 -3.34
CA ASP A 116 -13.58 3.50 -4.56
C ASP A 116 -12.78 3.27 -5.86
N TYR A 117 -11.54 2.76 -5.79
CA TYR A 117 -10.79 2.41 -7.00
C TYR A 117 -11.07 0.98 -7.46
N ASP A 118 -11.25 0.82 -8.78
CA ASP A 118 -11.17 -0.49 -9.42
C ASP A 118 -9.71 -0.95 -9.49
N VAL A 119 -9.41 -2.00 -8.72
CA VAL A 119 -8.07 -2.60 -8.63
C VAL A 119 -7.98 -3.94 -9.36
N SER A 120 -9.04 -4.38 -10.05
CA SER A 120 -9.05 -5.66 -10.77
C SER A 120 -7.86 -5.79 -11.71
N CYS A 121 -7.53 -4.71 -12.44
CA CYS A 121 -6.40 -4.62 -13.36
C CYS A 121 -5.00 -4.72 -12.72
N LEU A 122 -4.88 -4.66 -11.39
CA LEU A 122 -3.60 -4.74 -10.66
C LEU A 122 -3.25 -6.15 -10.20
N HIS A 123 -4.23 -7.06 -10.17
CA HIS A 123 -4.00 -8.43 -9.74
C HIS A 123 -3.09 -9.14 -10.75
N PRO A 124 -2.13 -9.95 -10.28
CA PRO A 124 -1.27 -10.70 -11.18
C PRO A 124 -2.04 -11.69 -12.05
N LYS A 125 -1.49 -11.93 -13.24
CA LYS A 125 -2.21 -12.62 -14.31
C LYS A 125 -2.43 -14.11 -14.01
N ASP A 126 -1.53 -14.81 -13.30
CA ASP A 126 -1.67 -16.24 -12.95
C ASP A 126 -1.01 -16.69 -11.61
N GLY A 127 -1.56 -17.75 -10.98
CA GLY A 127 -1.00 -18.46 -9.82
C GLY A 127 -1.49 -18.05 -8.40
N ILE A 128 -1.20 -18.90 -7.40
CA ILE A 128 -1.24 -18.55 -5.97
C ILE A 128 0.02 -17.74 -5.69
N ILE A 129 -0.12 -16.53 -5.13
CA ILE A 129 1.03 -15.70 -4.82
C ILE A 129 1.40 -15.86 -3.35
N ILE A 130 2.61 -16.39 -3.13
CA ILE A 130 3.23 -16.40 -1.82
C ILE A 130 4.15 -15.20 -1.74
N ALA A 131 3.75 -14.19 -0.97
CA ALA A 131 4.59 -13.03 -0.68
C ALA A 131 4.62 -12.78 0.83
N HIS A 132 5.80 -12.50 1.37
CA HIS A 132 5.97 -12.29 2.82
C HIS A 132 5.42 -13.43 3.71
N GLY A 133 5.41 -14.68 3.19
CA GLY A 133 4.88 -15.84 3.90
C GLY A 133 3.35 -15.90 4.01
N LYS A 134 2.62 -15.06 3.26
CA LYS A 134 1.15 -15.12 3.14
C LYS A 134 0.78 -15.49 1.71
N GLU A 135 -0.25 -16.35 1.59
CA GLU A 135 -0.93 -16.60 0.33
C GLU A 135 -1.94 -15.47 0.09
N TYR A 136 -1.85 -14.85 -1.07
CA TYR A 136 -2.82 -13.86 -1.52
C TYR A 136 -3.73 -14.56 -2.52
N PRO A 137 -5.05 -14.63 -2.26
CA PRO A 137 -5.99 -15.08 -3.27
C PRO A 137 -5.90 -14.12 -4.46
N LYS A 138 -6.05 -14.69 -5.65
CA LYS A 138 -6.23 -13.92 -6.88
C LYS A 138 -7.38 -12.92 -6.75
#